data_AF-A0A7V7D1A1-F1
#
_entry.id   AF-A0A7V7D1A1-F1
#
_cell.length_a   1.000
_cell.length_b   1.000
_cell.length_c   1.000
_cell.angle_alpha   90.00
_cell.angle_beta   90.00
_cell.angle_gamma   90.00
#
_symmetry.space_group_name_H-M   'P 1'
#
loop_
_entity.id
_entity.type
_entity.pdbx_description
1 polymer ?
#
loop_
_entity_poly.entity_id
_entity_poly.type
_entity_poly.pdbx_seq_one_letter_code
_entity_poly.pdbx_strand_id
1 'polypeptide(L)'
;MLCLIWALEAKNLNCLVTSGALGFGDIPASAFAECYNLIAVDGWIAFNIKEDFIEESDSTDFFNLVKGMIDGGIFNLRVRHRYCHRLMVDGSPLYYVAMVGVKKAPIPQALNKTVQWI
;
A
#
# COMPACT_ATOMS: atom_id res chain seq x y z
N MET A 1 1.58 22.14 -5.87
CA MET A 1 1.27 20.84 -5.23
C MET A 1 0.10 20.94 -4.23
N LEU A 2 0.07 21.92 -3.32
CA LEU A 2 -1.00 22.08 -2.31
C LEU A 2 -2.43 22.19 -2.86
N CYS A 3 -2.65 22.92 -3.97
CA CYS A 3 -3.99 23.09 -4.57
C CYS A 3 -4.61 21.77 -5.03
N LEU A 4 -3.80 20.80 -5.49
CA LEU A 4 -4.29 19.49 -5.93
C LEU A 4 -4.74 18.63 -4.75
N ILE A 5 -3.99 18.64 -3.65
CA ILE A 5 -4.31 17.88 -2.43
C ILE A 5 -5.65 18.36 -1.86
N TRP A 6 -5.84 19.67 -1.71
CA TRP A 6 -7.12 20.23 -1.25
C TRP A 6 -8.30 19.90 -2.17
N ALA A 7 -8.07 19.92 -3.48
CA ALA A 7 -9.09 19.56 -4.46
C ALA A 7 -9.52 18.09 -4.33
N LEU A 8 -8.62 17.19 -3.91
CA LEU A 8 -8.89 15.77 -3.68
C LEU A 8 -9.53 15.51 -2.32
N GLU A 9 -9.07 16.17 -1.25
CA GLU A 9 -9.68 16.10 0.08
C GLU A 9 -11.18 16.47 0.05
N ALA A 10 -11.52 17.48 -0.74
CA ALA A 10 -12.90 17.90 -0.95
C ALA A 10 -13.79 16.87 -1.67
N LYS A 11 -13.22 15.81 -2.26
CA LYS A 11 -13.98 14.77 -2.99
C LYS A 11 -14.50 13.64 -2.11
N ASN A 12 -14.13 13.60 -0.83
CA ASN A 12 -14.53 12.53 0.09
C ASN A 12 -14.24 11.13 -0.50
N LEU A 13 -13.01 10.94 -0.99
CA LEU A 13 -12.58 9.69 -1.61
C LEU A 13 -12.79 8.53 -0.63
N ASN A 14 -13.45 7.46 -1.05
CA ASN A 14 -13.77 6.33 -0.19
C ASN A 14 -13.16 5.01 -0.69
N CYS A 15 -12.30 5.07 -1.70
CA CYS A 15 -11.65 3.92 -2.29
C CYS A 15 -10.27 4.28 -2.83
N LEU A 16 -9.26 3.46 -2.52
CA LEU A 16 -7.95 3.46 -3.16
C LEU A 16 -7.70 2.09 -3.79
N VAL A 17 -7.38 2.09 -5.08
CA VAL A 17 -6.93 0.89 -5.81
C VAL A 17 -5.58 1.20 -6.44
N THR A 18 -4.57 0.36 -6.21
CA THR A 18 -3.29 0.46 -6.93
C THR A 18 -3.27 -0.55 -8.08
N SER A 19 -3.16 -0.04 -9.31
CA SER A 19 -3.03 -0.89 -10.51
C SER A 19 -1.63 -1.49 -10.64
N GLY A 20 -0.61 -0.81 -10.10
CA GLY A 20 0.78 -1.29 -10.07
C GLY A 20 1.05 -2.13 -8.82
N ALA A 21 1.97 -3.08 -8.97
CA ALA A 21 2.48 -3.86 -7.86
C ALA A 21 3.42 -3.03 -7.00
N LEU A 22 3.12 -2.93 -5.72
CA LEU A 22 3.95 -2.23 -4.76
C LEU A 22 5.12 -3.12 -4.34
N GLY A 23 6.22 -2.50 -3.90
CA GLY A 23 7.40 -3.19 -3.38
C GLY A 23 8.69 -3.01 -4.21
N PHE A 24 8.60 -2.69 -5.50
CA PHE A 24 9.79 -2.54 -6.37
C PHE A 24 10.62 -1.25 -6.14
N GLY A 25 10.17 -0.36 -5.26
CA GLY A 25 10.76 0.97 -5.09
C GLY A 25 10.27 2.02 -6.10
N ASP A 26 9.55 1.61 -7.14
CA ASP A 26 8.94 2.51 -8.14
C ASP A 26 7.93 3.49 -7.51
N ILE A 27 7.18 3.01 -6.51
CA ILE A 27 6.27 3.81 -5.68
C ILE A 27 6.80 3.78 -4.25
N PRO A 28 7.31 4.91 -3.72
CA PRO A 28 7.74 4.98 -2.33
C PRO A 28 6.60 4.67 -1.36
N ALA A 29 6.93 4.03 -0.23
CA ALA A 29 5.96 3.75 0.84
C ALA A 29 5.27 5.03 1.36
N SER A 30 6.01 6.16 1.37
CA SER A 30 5.47 7.46 1.74
C SER A 30 4.41 7.97 0.77
N ALA A 31 4.57 7.77 -0.54
CA ALA A 31 3.57 8.17 -1.53
C ALA A 31 2.27 7.35 -1.36
N PHE A 32 2.40 6.05 -1.08
CA PHE A 32 1.24 5.23 -0.72
C PHE A 32 0.56 5.72 0.57
N ALA A 33 1.34 6.08 1.59
CA ALA A 33 0.81 6.58 2.86
C ALA A 33 0.02 7.88 2.70
N GLU A 34 0.50 8.82 1.88
CA GLU A 34 -0.22 10.05 1.55
C GLU A 34 -1.54 9.74 0.83
N CYS A 35 -1.53 8.90 -0.21
CA CYS A 35 -2.74 8.49 -0.92
C CYS A 35 -3.74 7.78 0.01
N TYR A 36 -3.27 6.90 0.88
CA TYR A 36 -4.09 6.24 1.89
C TYR A 36 -4.72 7.25 2.86
N ASN A 37 -3.97 8.28 3.26
CA ASN A 37 -4.44 9.30 4.18
C ASN A 37 -5.55 10.18 3.59
N LEU A 38 -5.58 10.36 2.26
CA LEU A 38 -6.68 11.04 1.55
C LEU A 38 -8.01 10.27 1.53
N ILE A 39 -7.98 8.96 1.74
CA ILE A 39 -9.21 8.14 1.76
C ILE A 39 -9.96 8.35 3.08
N ALA A 40 -11.27 8.47 3.04
CA ALA A 40 -12.12 8.54 4.21
C ALA A 40 -11.94 7.33 5.13
N VAL A 41 -12.14 7.52 6.43
CA VAL A 41 -12.27 6.40 7.37
C VAL A 41 -13.43 5.51 6.90
N ASP A 42 -13.26 4.20 7.06
CA ASP A 42 -14.13 3.15 6.52
C ASP A 42 -14.14 3.00 4.99
N GLY A 43 -13.26 3.73 4.29
CA GLY A 43 -13.01 3.54 2.86
C GLY A 43 -12.26 2.24 2.54
N TRP A 44 -12.44 1.75 1.32
CA TRP A 44 -11.85 0.52 0.81
C TRP A 44 -10.45 0.75 0.25
N ILE A 45 -9.53 -0.16 0.55
CA ILE A 45 -8.17 -0.12 0.03
C ILE A 45 -7.88 -1.47 -0.59
N ALA A 46 -7.46 -1.47 -1.86
CA ALA A 46 -7.06 -2.66 -2.60
C ALA A 46 -5.71 -2.43 -3.29
N PHE A 47 -4.77 -3.33 -3.08
CA PHE A 47 -3.45 -3.25 -3.70
C PHE A 47 -2.85 -4.63 -3.92
N ASN A 48 -1.87 -4.68 -4.82
CA ASN A 48 -1.06 -5.86 -5.07
C ASN A 48 0.37 -5.59 -4.63
N ILE A 49 1.03 -6.61 -4.11
CA ILE A 49 2.44 -6.56 -3.70
C ILE A 49 3.11 -7.87 -4.09
N LYS A 50 4.34 -7.80 -4.61
CA LYS A 50 5.12 -9.00 -4.94
C LYS A 50 5.42 -9.79 -3.66
N GLU A 51 5.30 -11.12 -3.73
CA GLU A 51 5.38 -12.03 -2.58
C GLU A 51 6.68 -11.91 -1.79
N ASP A 52 7.82 -11.75 -2.48
CA ASP A 52 9.15 -11.64 -1.87
C ASP A 52 9.21 -10.51 -0.82
N PHE A 53 8.45 -9.43 -1.02
CA PHE A 53 8.37 -8.31 -0.08
C PHE A 53 7.48 -8.58 1.15
N ILE A 54 6.93 -9.78 1.27
CA ILE A 54 6.14 -10.22 2.44
C ILE A 54 6.82 -11.40 3.15
N GLU A 55 7.44 -12.31 2.40
CA GLU A 55 7.98 -13.56 2.94
C GLU A 55 9.43 -13.48 3.36
N GLU A 56 10.26 -12.72 2.65
CA GLU A 56 11.61 -12.46 3.13
C GLU A 56 11.54 -11.46 4.28
N SER A 57 12.43 -11.61 5.26
CA SER A 57 12.78 -10.59 6.25
C SER A 57 13.41 -9.35 5.59
N ASP A 58 12.96 -9.03 4.38
CA ASP A 58 13.39 -7.93 3.57
C ASP A 58 12.81 -6.70 4.24
N SER A 59 13.71 -5.98 4.91
CA SER A 59 13.44 -4.81 5.73
C SER A 59 13.04 -3.59 4.88
N THR A 60 12.30 -3.82 3.79
CA THR A 60 11.79 -2.78 2.92
C THR A 60 10.82 -1.89 3.69
N ASP A 61 10.86 -0.60 3.40
CA ASP A 61 9.98 0.36 4.06
C ASP A 61 8.49 0.06 3.80
N PHE A 62 8.17 -0.58 2.66
CA PHE A 62 6.79 -0.95 2.31
C PHE A 62 6.27 -2.13 3.14
N PHE A 63 7.07 -3.18 3.34
CA PHE A 63 6.70 -4.30 4.19
C PHE A 63 6.41 -3.84 5.62
N ASN A 64 7.34 -3.08 6.20
CA ASN A 64 7.23 -2.56 7.56
C ASN A 64 6.01 -1.65 7.71
N LEU A 65 5.71 -0.81 6.71
CA LEU A 65 4.52 0.03 6.69
C LEU A 65 3.24 -0.81 6.72
N VAL A 66 3.08 -1.75 5.77
CA VAL A 66 1.85 -2.58 5.68
C VAL A 66 1.68 -3.43 6.94
N LYS A 67 2.76 -4.03 7.44
CA LYS A 67 2.74 -4.79 8.69
C LYS A 67 2.32 -3.91 9.87
N GLY A 68 2.93 -2.74 10.03
CA GLY A 68 2.58 -1.79 11.09
C GLY A 68 1.13 -1.29 10.99
N MET A 69 0.60 -1.13 9.77
CA MET A 69 -0.79 -0.75 9.56
C MET A 69 -1.77 -1.86 9.99
N ILE A 70 -1.47 -3.11 9.68
CA ILE A 70 -2.30 -4.25 10.05
C ILE A 70 -2.23 -4.48 11.56
N ASP A 71 -1.02 -4.60 12.10
CA ASP A 71 -0.78 -4.88 13.54
C ASP A 71 -1.31 -3.74 14.42
N GLY A 72 -1.21 -2.49 13.96
CA GLY A 72 -1.73 -1.31 14.63
C GLY A 72 -3.24 -1.07 14.45
N GLY A 73 -3.95 -1.95 13.73
CA GLY A 73 -5.40 -1.81 13.47
C GLY A 73 -5.77 -0.62 12.58
N ILE A 74 -4.80 0.02 11.94
CA ILE A 74 -4.99 1.14 11.01
C ILE A 74 -5.67 0.65 9.73
N PHE A 75 -5.31 -0.55 9.28
CA PHE A 75 -5.85 -1.21 8.10
C PHE A 75 -6.45 -2.57 8.49
N ASN A 76 -7.78 -2.66 8.44
CA ASN A 76 -8.50 -3.89 8.70
C ASN A 76 -8.53 -4.76 7.43
N LEU A 77 -7.52 -5.64 7.32
CA LEU A 77 -7.36 -6.58 6.21
C LEU A 77 -8.54 -7.57 6.17
N ARG A 78 -9.21 -7.66 5.02
CA ARG A 78 -10.35 -8.57 4.79
C ARG A 78 -9.98 -9.75 3.91
N VAL A 79 -9.16 -9.50 2.90
CA VAL A 79 -8.70 -10.53 1.96
C VAL A 79 -7.20 -10.42 1.80
N ARG A 80 -6.53 -11.56 1.92
CA ARG A 80 -5.13 -11.76 1.51
C ARG A 80 -5.13 -12.96 0.58
N HIS A 81 -4.80 -12.74 -0.69
CA HIS A 81 -4.84 -13.81 -1.69
C HIS A 81 -3.54 -13.85 -2.49
N ARG A 82 -2.82 -14.96 -2.36
CA ARG A 82 -1.63 -15.26 -3.16
C ARG A 82 -2.05 -15.79 -4.52
N TYR A 83 -1.49 -15.25 -5.60
CA TYR A 83 -1.79 -15.66 -6.97
C TYR A 83 -0.56 -15.57 -7.87
N CYS A 84 -0.51 -16.41 -8.92
CA CYS A 84 0.49 -16.28 -9.97
C CYS A 84 0.14 -15.06 -10.82
N HIS A 85 0.95 -14.02 -10.76
CA HIS A 85 0.72 -12.79 -11.52
C HIS A 85 1.03 -13.00 -13.01
N ARG A 86 2.16 -13.64 -13.30
CA ARG A 86 2.57 -14.05 -14.66
C ARG A 86 3.64 -15.13 -14.61
N LEU A 87 3.92 -15.74 -15.75
CA LEU A 87 5.13 -16.53 -15.94
C LEU A 87 6.29 -15.65 -16.42
N MET A 88 7.50 -15.98 -16.00
CA MET A 88 8.73 -15.42 -16.54
C MET A 88 9.07 -16.05 -17.90
N VAL A 89 10.09 -15.53 -18.59
CA VAL A 89 10.50 -16.00 -19.92
C VAL A 89 10.91 -17.48 -19.91
N ASP A 90 11.48 -17.95 -18.79
CA ASP A 90 11.86 -19.35 -18.58
C ASP A 90 10.70 -20.26 -18.14
N GLY A 91 9.48 -19.72 -18.07
CA GLY A 91 8.28 -20.44 -17.64
C GLY A 91 8.10 -20.55 -16.13
N SER A 92 9.02 -20.02 -15.32
CA SER A 92 8.86 -20.01 -13.87
C SER A 92 7.77 -19.01 -13.41
N PRO A 93 7.03 -19.29 -12.34
CA PRO A 93 5.94 -18.43 -11.89
C PRO A 93 6.43 -17.23 -11.07
N LEU A 94 5.84 -16.06 -11.30
CA LEU A 94 6.00 -14.87 -10.47
C LEU A 94 4.75 -14.66 -9.61
N TYR A 95 4.89 -14.77 -8.28
CA TYR A 95 3.77 -14.74 -7.34
C TYR A 95 3.62 -13.40 -6.64
N TYR A 96 2.39 -12.92 -6.59
CA TYR A 96 1.98 -11.70 -5.89
C TYR A 96 0.92 -12.03 -4.83
N VAL A 97 0.73 -11.10 -3.91
CA VAL A 97 -0.37 -11.11 -2.93
C VAL A 97 -1.27 -9.92 -3.18
N ALA A 98 -2.55 -10.20 -3.45
CA ALA A 98 -3.61 -9.21 -3.45
C ALA A 98 -4.10 -8.99 -2.02
N MET A 99 -4.15 -7.73 -1.59
CA MET A 99 -4.67 -7.33 -0.29
C MET A 99 -5.87 -6.40 -0.49
N VAL A 100 -6.96 -6.72 0.21
CA VAL A 100 -8.16 -5.87 0.24
C VAL A 100 -8.58 -5.69 1.68
N GLY A 101 -8.87 -4.45 2.07
CA GLY A 101 -9.32 -4.16 3.42
C GLY A 101 -9.95 -2.79 3.55
N VAL A 102 -10.20 -2.41 4.79
CA VAL A 102 -10.89 -1.17 5.14
C VAL A 102 -9.99 -0.29 5.98
N LYS A 103 -9.88 0.98 5.62
CA LYS A 103 -9.18 2.00 6.42
C LYS A 103 -9.92 2.25 7.73
N LYS A 104 -9.20 2.24 8.85
CA LYS A 104 -9.76 2.51 10.19
C LYS A 104 -9.16 3.73 10.87
N ALA A 105 -7.93 4.09 10.52
CA ALA A 105 -7.26 5.28 11.01
C ALA A 105 -6.33 5.84 9.92
N PRO A 106 -5.90 7.11 9.99
CA PRO A 106 -4.78 7.58 9.18
C PRO A 106 -3.48 6.88 9.59
N ILE A 107 -2.53 6.78 8.65
CA ILE A 107 -1.16 6.36 8.92
C ILE A 107 -0.43 7.52 9.63
N PRO A 108 0.08 7.32 10.85
CA PRO A 108 0.86 8.34 11.57
C PRO A 108 2.19 8.64 10.88
N GLN A 109 2.67 9.87 11.02
CA GLN A 109 3.98 10.29 10.48
C GLN A 109 5.13 9.37 10.95
N ALA A 110 5.07 8.82 12.16
CA ALA A 110 6.11 7.93 12.70
C ALA A 110 6.25 6.60 11.93
N LEU A 111 5.18 6.15 11.26
CA LEU A 111 5.22 4.98 10.36
C LEU A 111 5.58 5.38 8.92
N ASN A 112 5.49 6.67 8.60
CA ASN A 112 5.85 7.22 7.31
C ASN A 112 7.27 7.79 7.40
N LYS A 113 8.30 6.98 7.11
CA LYS A 113 9.66 7.51 6.95
C LYS A 113 9.66 8.43 5.72
N THR A 114 9.55 9.72 5.96
CA THR A 114 9.61 10.73 4.90
C THR A 114 10.97 10.66 4.22
N VAL A 115 10.99 10.31 2.94
CA VAL A 115 12.15 10.56 2.08
C VAL A 115 12.26 12.06 1.93
N GLN A 116 13.33 12.67 2.44
CA GLN A 116 13.67 14.05 2.12
C GLN A 116 14.04 14.10 0.64
N TRP A 117 13.18 14.73 -0.16
CA TRP A 117 13.50 15.08 -1.53
C TRP A 117 14.61 16.13 -1.50
N ILE A 118 15.82 15.75 -1.89
CA ILE A 118 16.93 16.68 -2.19
C ILE A 118 16.70 17.27 -3.59
#